data_AF-A0A6A6WBE1-F1
#
_entry.id   AF-A0A6A6WBE1-F1
#
_cell.length_a   1.000
_cell.length_b   1.000
_cell.length_c   1.000
_cell.angle_alpha   90.00
_cell.angle_beta   90.00
_cell.angle_gamma   90.00
#
_symmetry.space_group_name_H-M   'P 1'
#
loop_
_entity.id
_entity.type
_entity.pdbx_description
1 polymer ?
#
loop_
_entity_poly.entity_id
_entity_poly.type
_entity_poly.pdbx_seq_one_letter_code
_entity_poly.pdbx_strand_id
1 'polypeptide(L)'
;MSKPWVDKPWPLLETPSKTQDTKSHAAIHIADDMAQVHNVLIRGINSIYLQAKQVPAGNGTDAADFLFYIHCYCDLLELHHEAEEEFLFPEITKLAGKPELFQQSIEQHHDFTDGVRRLHEYAKTTSPTEYSGVQVCSIIESFTDALQVHLKAEISDLLSLNYLDDAKLMDIFKRSEKAKKPAKSDEMFPLFFGLVDKDYEGGIHRFPAVPGFVYYLVRYWFARKHASSWRFLPCDFWGQRRELAFA
;
A
#
# COMPACT_ATOMS: atom_id res chain seq x y z
N MET A 1 -11.71 11.64 24.16
CA MET A 1 -11.61 11.71 22.68
C MET A 1 -11.03 10.39 22.21
N SER A 2 -11.56 9.78 21.15
CA SER A 2 -10.96 8.57 20.57
C SER A 2 -9.58 8.92 20.00
N LYS A 3 -8.60 8.02 20.15
CA LYS A 3 -7.29 8.16 19.49
C LYS A 3 -7.47 8.24 17.97
N PRO A 4 -6.62 8.99 17.24
CA PRO A 4 -6.71 9.06 15.78
C PRO A 4 -6.50 7.68 15.16
N TRP A 5 -7.13 7.46 13.99
CA TRP A 5 -6.99 6.25 13.20
C TRP A 5 -6.31 6.54 11.86
N VAL A 6 -5.88 5.50 11.15
CA VAL A 6 -5.14 5.60 9.89
C VAL A 6 -6.03 5.90 8.67
N ASP A 7 -7.18 6.55 8.88
CA ASP A 7 -8.06 7.08 7.85
C ASP A 7 -7.77 8.56 7.50
N LYS A 8 -6.81 9.17 8.21
CA LYS A 8 -6.35 10.56 8.10
C LYS A 8 -4.84 10.65 8.42
N PRO A 9 -4.13 11.73 8.01
CA PRO A 9 -4.65 12.93 7.35
C PRO A 9 -5.00 12.73 5.88
N TRP A 10 -4.42 11.75 5.20
CA TRP A 10 -4.77 11.47 3.81
C TRP A 10 -5.93 10.47 3.74
N PRO A 11 -7.04 10.81 3.06
CA PRO A 11 -8.24 10.01 3.08
C PRO A 11 -8.08 8.70 2.31
N LEU A 12 -8.80 7.68 2.75
CA LEU A 12 -8.97 6.42 2.01
C LEU A 12 -9.82 6.64 0.76
N LEU A 13 -9.57 5.84 -0.28
CA LEU A 13 -10.32 5.81 -1.53
C LEU A 13 -11.58 4.97 -1.39
N GLU A 14 -12.73 5.55 -1.70
CA GLU A 14 -13.97 4.78 -1.90
C GLU A 14 -13.77 3.77 -3.02
N THR A 15 -14.12 2.49 -2.79
CA THR A 15 -13.89 1.47 -3.80
C THR A 15 -15.05 1.40 -4.81
N PRO A 16 -14.78 1.06 -6.09
CA PRO A 16 -15.80 0.83 -7.10
C PRO A 16 -16.95 -0.10 -6.66
N SER A 17 -16.67 -1.17 -5.91
CA SER A 17 -17.68 -2.13 -5.42
C SER A 17 -18.77 -1.53 -4.52
N LYS A 18 -18.57 -0.31 -3.98
CA LYS A 18 -19.61 0.38 -3.22
C LYS A 18 -20.80 0.78 -4.10
N THR A 19 -20.58 1.05 -5.38
CA THR A 19 -21.61 1.56 -6.30
C THR A 19 -21.77 0.72 -7.58
N GLN A 20 -20.82 -0.17 -7.89
CA GLN A 20 -20.78 -0.97 -9.11
C GLN A 20 -20.64 -2.46 -8.81
N ASP A 21 -21.20 -3.33 -9.67
CA ASP A 21 -20.98 -4.77 -9.58
C ASP A 21 -19.62 -5.14 -10.18
N THR A 22 -18.67 -5.57 -9.33
CA THR A 22 -17.32 -5.96 -9.76
C THR A 22 -17.29 -7.20 -10.66
N LYS A 23 -18.40 -7.93 -10.78
CA LYS A 23 -18.52 -9.07 -11.70
C LYS A 23 -19.00 -8.67 -13.10
N SER A 24 -19.43 -7.43 -13.29
CA SER A 24 -20.01 -6.98 -14.56
C SER A 24 -18.97 -6.76 -15.65
N HIS A 25 -17.74 -6.38 -15.28
CA HIS A 25 -16.62 -6.24 -16.21
C HIS A 25 -15.27 -6.29 -15.48
N ALA A 26 -14.24 -6.82 -16.14
CA ALA A 26 -12.88 -6.93 -15.64
C ALA A 26 -12.28 -5.58 -15.25
N ALA A 27 -12.56 -4.52 -16.01
CA ALA A 27 -12.13 -3.16 -15.67
C ALA A 27 -12.59 -2.72 -14.27
N ILE A 28 -13.84 -3.04 -13.90
CA ILE A 28 -14.39 -2.71 -12.58
C ILE A 28 -13.75 -3.59 -11.50
N HIS A 29 -13.55 -4.87 -11.78
CA HIS A 29 -12.84 -5.78 -10.86
C HIS A 29 -11.42 -5.31 -10.56
N ILE A 30 -10.66 -4.93 -11.60
CA ILE A 30 -9.27 -4.50 -11.48
C ILE A 30 -9.18 -3.17 -10.76
N ALA A 31 -10.04 -2.21 -11.09
CA ALA A 31 -10.10 -0.93 -10.39
C ALA A 31 -10.49 -1.11 -8.91
N ASP A 32 -11.35 -2.07 -8.59
CA ASP A 32 -11.72 -2.40 -7.22
C ASP A 32 -10.56 -3.01 -6.42
N ASP A 33 -9.87 -4.00 -6.99
CA ASP A 33 -8.67 -4.58 -6.39
C ASP A 33 -7.58 -3.51 -6.18
N MET A 34 -7.37 -2.66 -7.18
CA MET A 34 -6.41 -1.56 -7.11
C MET A 34 -6.74 -0.58 -5.99
N ALA A 35 -8.01 -0.19 -5.84
CA ALA A 35 -8.45 0.67 -4.73
C ALA A 35 -8.18 0.05 -3.35
N GLN A 36 -8.29 -1.27 -3.21
CA GLN A 36 -7.93 -1.97 -1.96
C GLN A 36 -6.42 -1.90 -1.69
N VAL A 37 -5.58 -2.16 -2.70
CA VAL A 37 -4.12 -2.05 -2.59
C VAL A 37 -3.72 -0.61 -2.25
N HIS A 38 -4.31 0.38 -2.92
CA HIS A 38 -4.06 1.79 -2.63
C HIS A 38 -4.46 2.16 -1.21
N ASN A 39 -5.58 1.63 -0.70
CA ASN A 39 -5.96 1.82 0.69
C ASN A 39 -5.01 1.16 1.69
N VAL A 40 -4.35 0.05 1.33
CA VAL A 40 -3.23 -0.51 2.11
C VAL A 40 -2.07 0.48 2.18
N LEU A 41 -1.67 1.07 1.05
CA LEU A 41 -0.58 2.05 0.97
C LEU A 41 -0.90 3.34 1.75
N ILE A 42 -2.14 3.83 1.65
CA ILE A 42 -2.61 5.02 2.37
C ILE A 42 -2.64 4.78 3.89
N ARG A 43 -3.13 3.61 4.34
CA ARG A 43 -3.07 3.25 5.77
C ARG A 43 -1.63 3.16 6.26
N GLY A 44 -0.71 2.66 5.43
CA GLY A 44 0.72 2.60 5.75
C GLY A 44 1.31 3.98 6.00
N ILE A 45 1.13 4.92 5.06
CA ILE A 45 1.69 6.26 5.21
C ILE A 45 1.04 7.04 6.35
N ASN A 46 -0.28 6.91 6.54
CA ASN A 46 -0.99 7.51 7.68
C ASN A 46 -0.47 6.93 9.01
N SER A 47 -0.25 5.61 9.08
CA SER A 47 0.29 4.95 10.26
C SER A 47 1.66 5.50 10.66
N ILE A 48 2.54 5.68 9.67
CA ILE A 48 3.86 6.26 9.90
C ILE A 48 3.71 7.72 10.35
N TYR A 49 2.94 8.52 9.63
CA TYR A 49 2.81 9.96 9.89
C TYR A 49 2.26 10.25 11.30
N LEU A 50 1.24 9.52 11.72
CA LEU A 50 0.61 9.70 13.03
C LEU A 50 1.52 9.32 14.20
N GLN A 51 2.42 8.35 14.00
CA GLN A 51 3.29 7.84 15.05
C GLN A 51 4.65 8.51 15.10
N ALA A 52 5.13 9.08 13.98
CA ALA A 52 6.52 9.51 13.83
C ALA A 52 7.01 10.45 14.94
N LYS A 53 6.26 11.51 15.25
CA LYS A 53 6.65 12.50 16.28
C LYS A 53 6.60 11.96 17.71
N GLN A 54 5.90 10.85 17.94
CA GLN A 54 5.65 10.27 19.25
C GLN A 54 6.60 9.11 19.57
N VAL A 55 7.29 8.55 18.57
CA VAL A 55 8.33 7.53 18.77
C VAL A 55 9.54 8.16 19.48
N PRO A 56 9.93 7.65 20.65
CA PRO A 56 10.97 8.27 21.46
C PRO A 56 12.38 8.02 20.89
N ALA A 57 13.04 9.09 20.41
CA ALA A 57 14.43 9.03 19.93
C ALA A 57 15.45 8.54 20.99
N GLY A 58 15.13 8.71 22.28
CA GLY A 58 15.98 8.27 23.39
C GLY A 58 15.92 6.76 23.70
N ASN A 59 14.96 6.02 23.12
CA ASN A 59 14.89 4.57 23.22
C ASN A 59 15.33 3.95 21.89
N GLY A 60 16.61 3.58 21.78
CA GLY A 60 17.20 3.07 20.53
C GLY A 60 16.45 1.89 19.92
N THR A 61 15.73 1.09 20.71
CA THR A 61 14.92 -0.03 20.19
C THR A 61 13.66 0.45 19.48
N ASP A 62 12.93 1.43 20.03
CA ASP A 62 11.70 1.94 19.42
C ASP A 62 11.98 2.64 18.08
N ALA A 63 13.01 3.48 18.06
CA ALA A 63 13.44 4.15 16.85
C ALA A 63 13.95 3.16 15.78
N ALA A 64 14.73 2.13 16.17
CA ALA A 64 15.21 1.11 15.24
C ALA A 64 14.07 0.32 14.59
N ASP A 65 13.11 -0.13 15.40
CA ASP A 65 11.95 -0.88 14.92
C ASP A 65 11.09 -0.01 13.99
N PHE A 66 10.96 1.29 14.29
CA PHE A 66 10.16 2.22 13.49
C PHE A 66 10.85 2.56 12.15
N LEU A 67 12.16 2.81 12.15
CA LEU A 67 12.94 2.97 10.93
C LEU A 67 12.81 1.73 10.03
N PHE A 68 12.90 0.54 10.62
CA PHE A 68 12.68 -0.70 9.88
C PHE A 68 11.25 -0.79 9.29
N TYR A 69 10.22 -0.42 10.06
CA TYR A 69 8.84 -0.38 9.57
C TYR A 69 8.65 0.58 8.39
N ILE A 70 9.26 1.77 8.45
CA ILE A 70 9.24 2.75 7.34
C ILE A 70 9.95 2.18 6.10
N HIS A 71 11.10 1.53 6.29
CA HIS A 71 11.84 0.89 5.20
C HIS A 71 10.98 -0.16 4.48
N CYS A 72 10.34 -1.07 5.23
CA CYS A 72 9.45 -2.06 4.63
C CYS A 72 8.26 -1.42 3.91
N TYR A 73 7.70 -0.32 4.44
CA TYR A 73 6.65 0.43 3.75
C TYR A 73 7.12 0.99 2.40
N CYS A 74 8.33 1.55 2.35
CA CYS A 74 8.90 2.06 1.10
C CYS A 74 9.11 0.93 0.09
N ASP A 75 9.62 -0.23 0.53
CA ASP A 75 9.75 -1.42 -0.32
C ASP A 75 8.39 -1.88 -0.89
N LEU A 76 7.31 -1.83 -0.09
CA LEU A 76 5.96 -2.15 -0.55
C LEU A 76 5.47 -1.16 -1.62
N LEU A 77 5.66 0.13 -1.39
CA LEU A 77 5.23 1.17 -2.31
C LEU A 77 6.01 1.12 -3.64
N GLU A 78 7.33 0.90 -3.58
CA GLU A 78 8.17 0.73 -4.77
C GLU A 78 7.79 -0.55 -5.53
N LEU A 79 7.63 -1.68 -4.84
CA LEU A 79 7.24 -2.95 -5.49
C LEU A 79 5.89 -2.87 -6.20
N HIS A 80 4.94 -2.12 -5.62
CA HIS A 80 3.61 -1.89 -6.20
C HIS A 80 3.72 -1.21 -7.57
N HIS A 81 4.35 -0.04 -7.63
CA HIS A 81 4.50 0.71 -8.88
C HIS A 81 5.48 0.06 -9.87
N GLU A 82 6.53 -0.64 -9.40
CA GLU A 82 7.40 -1.47 -10.25
C GLU A 82 6.56 -2.53 -11.00
N ALA A 83 5.61 -3.19 -10.33
CA ALA A 83 4.78 -4.21 -10.95
C ALA A 83 3.80 -3.63 -12.00
N GLU A 84 3.34 -2.39 -11.80
CA GLU A 84 2.51 -1.68 -12.77
C GLU A 84 3.29 -1.36 -14.05
N GLU A 85 4.45 -0.72 -13.91
CA GLU A 85 5.28 -0.31 -15.04
C GLU A 85 5.95 -1.48 -15.77
N GLU A 86 6.41 -2.51 -15.04
CA GLU A 86 7.07 -3.67 -15.67
C GLU A 86 6.08 -4.65 -16.32
N PHE A 87 4.81 -4.65 -15.91
CA PHE A 87 3.86 -5.68 -16.35
C PHE A 87 2.45 -5.18 -16.67
N LEU A 88 1.75 -4.57 -15.71
CA LEU A 88 0.31 -4.30 -15.86
C LEU A 88 0.05 -3.27 -16.98
N PHE A 89 0.69 -2.11 -16.92
CA PHE A 89 0.51 -1.04 -17.92
C PHE A 89 0.93 -1.47 -19.32
N PRO A 90 2.10 -2.12 -19.54
CA PRO A 90 2.47 -2.61 -20.86
C PRO A 90 1.47 -3.60 -21.47
N GLU A 91 0.99 -4.58 -20.69
CA GLU A 91 0.09 -5.62 -21.20
C GLU A 91 -1.30 -5.07 -21.54
N ILE A 92 -1.84 -4.16 -20.71
CA ILE A 92 -3.12 -3.48 -21.01
C ILE A 92 -2.96 -2.55 -22.22
N THR A 93 -1.87 -1.79 -22.29
CA THR A 93 -1.53 -0.91 -23.43
C THR A 93 -1.50 -1.70 -24.74
N LYS A 94 -0.88 -2.88 -24.72
CA LYS A 94 -0.82 -3.80 -25.86
C LYS A 94 -2.21 -4.32 -26.25
N LEU A 95 -3.06 -4.68 -25.28
CA LEU A 95 -4.45 -5.09 -25.54
C LEU A 95 -5.27 -3.96 -26.14
N ALA A 96 -5.08 -2.73 -25.65
CA ALA A 96 -5.81 -1.55 -26.11
C ALA A 96 -5.32 -1.03 -27.48
N GLY A 97 -4.11 -1.39 -27.91
CA GLY A 97 -3.48 -0.83 -29.10
C GLY A 97 -3.18 0.67 -28.98
N LYS A 98 -2.98 1.18 -27.75
CA LYS A 98 -2.79 2.60 -27.43
C LYS A 98 -1.50 2.79 -26.62
N PRO A 99 -0.34 3.00 -27.26
CA PRO A 99 0.97 3.08 -26.60
C PRO A 99 1.04 4.05 -25.42
N GLU A 100 0.34 5.18 -25.52
CA GLU A 100 0.37 6.26 -24.52
C GLU A 100 -0.71 6.13 -23.44
N LEU A 101 -1.40 4.98 -23.34
CA LEU A 101 -2.59 4.82 -22.48
C LEU A 101 -2.31 5.15 -21.00
N PHE A 102 -1.14 4.78 -20.49
CA PHE A 102 -0.73 5.02 -19.09
C PHE A 102 0.41 6.03 -18.96
N GLN A 103 0.69 6.81 -20.00
CA GLN A 103 1.79 7.77 -19.98
C GLN A 103 1.62 8.80 -18.84
N GLN A 104 0.39 9.24 -18.58
CA GLN A 104 0.09 10.14 -17.47
C GLN A 104 0.32 9.47 -16.10
N SER A 105 -0.06 8.20 -15.92
CA SER A 105 0.16 7.46 -14.68
C SER A 105 1.66 7.32 -14.39
N ILE A 106 2.46 7.03 -15.42
CA ILE A 106 3.94 6.96 -15.33
C ILE A 106 4.54 8.33 -14.98
N GLU A 107 4.06 9.42 -15.59
CA GLU A 107 4.50 10.77 -15.22
C GLU A 107 4.18 11.11 -13.77
N GLN A 108 2.99 10.71 -13.29
CA GLN A 108 2.61 10.87 -11.89
C GLN A 108 3.48 10.04 -10.93
N HIS A 109 3.96 8.85 -11.34
CA HIS A 109 4.93 8.10 -10.54
C HIS A 109 6.20 8.91 -10.30
N HIS A 110 6.70 9.60 -11.32
CA HIS A 110 7.89 10.44 -11.18
C HIS A 110 7.70 11.60 -10.19
N ASP A 111 6.49 12.15 -10.09
CA ASP A 111 6.19 13.30 -9.21
C ASP A 111 6.42 12.99 -7.71
N PHE A 112 6.20 11.75 -7.26
CA PHE A 112 6.40 11.37 -5.87
C PHE A 112 7.64 10.51 -5.61
N THR A 113 8.23 9.91 -6.66
CA THR A 113 9.33 8.94 -6.55
C THR A 113 10.52 9.49 -5.76
N ASP A 114 10.94 10.74 -5.99
CA ASP A 114 12.09 11.32 -5.27
C ASP A 114 11.80 11.55 -3.78
N GLY A 115 10.54 11.77 -3.40
CA GLY A 115 10.14 11.83 -2.00
C GLY A 115 10.17 10.47 -1.32
N VAL A 116 9.67 9.44 -2.00
CA VAL A 116 9.71 8.04 -1.52
C VAL A 116 11.16 7.59 -1.34
N ARG A 117 12.04 7.85 -2.31
CA ARG A 117 13.49 7.52 -2.21
C ARG A 117 14.16 8.20 -1.02
N ARG A 118 13.83 9.47 -0.73
CA ARG A 118 14.36 10.17 0.45
C ARG A 118 13.87 9.55 1.76
N LEU A 119 12.61 9.14 1.83
CA LEU A 119 12.06 8.47 3.02
C LEU A 119 12.72 7.11 3.22
N HIS A 120 12.87 6.36 2.13
CA HIS A 120 13.51 5.05 2.11
C HIS A 120 14.98 5.16 2.58
N GLU A 121 15.75 6.08 2.01
CA GLU A 121 17.15 6.29 2.40
C GLU A 121 17.28 6.74 3.85
N TYR A 122 16.40 7.63 4.32
CA TYR A 122 16.34 8.04 5.72
C TYR A 122 16.12 6.84 6.64
N ALA A 123 15.13 6.00 6.32
CA ALA A 123 14.81 4.79 7.09
C ALA A 123 15.96 3.78 7.14
N LYS A 124 16.74 3.68 6.07
CA LYS A 124 17.81 2.71 5.91
C LYS A 124 19.13 3.13 6.55
N THR A 125 19.44 4.42 6.55
CA THR A 125 20.78 4.92 6.91
C THR A 125 20.84 5.67 8.24
N THR A 126 19.71 6.14 8.75
CA THR A 126 19.66 6.88 10.02
C THR A 126 19.92 5.94 11.19
N SER A 127 20.83 6.30 12.08
CA SER A 127 21.00 5.56 13.33
C SER A 127 19.79 5.79 14.26
N PRO A 128 19.37 4.81 15.08
CA PRO A 128 18.21 4.98 15.95
C PRO A 128 18.30 6.17 16.90
N THR A 129 19.52 6.55 17.31
CA THR A 129 19.78 7.72 18.18
C THR A 129 19.65 9.06 17.46
N GLU A 130 19.70 9.07 16.14
CA GLU A 130 19.55 10.26 15.28
C GLU A 130 18.15 10.36 14.68
N TYR A 131 17.25 9.44 15.04
CA TYR A 131 15.87 9.44 14.59
C TYR A 131 15.16 10.76 14.93
N SER A 132 14.47 11.31 13.94
CA SER A 132 13.71 12.56 14.03
C SER A 132 12.34 12.36 13.36
N GLY A 133 11.32 12.21 14.20
CA GLY A 133 9.93 12.15 13.72
C GLY A 133 9.49 13.38 12.95
N VAL A 134 10.07 14.55 13.26
CA VAL A 134 9.83 15.80 12.51
C VAL A 134 10.37 15.69 11.09
N GLN A 135 11.56 15.11 10.91
CA GLN A 135 12.15 14.91 9.58
C GLN A 135 11.35 13.89 8.78
N VAL A 136 10.92 12.78 9.39
CA VAL A 136 10.03 11.80 8.75
C VAL A 136 8.75 12.48 8.25
N CYS A 137 8.03 13.21 9.10
CA CYS A 137 6.82 13.92 8.69
C CYS A 137 7.08 14.90 7.54
N SER A 138 8.17 15.67 7.61
CA SER A 138 8.52 16.65 6.56
C SER A 138 8.81 15.98 5.21
N ILE A 139 9.46 14.81 5.21
CA ILE A 139 9.67 14.05 3.97
C ILE A 139 8.32 13.55 3.42
N ILE A 140 7.47 12.97 4.27
CA ILE A 140 6.13 12.47 3.89
C ILE A 140 5.27 13.58 3.27
N GLU A 141 5.23 14.75 3.92
CA GLU A 141 4.48 15.93 3.45
C GLU A 141 4.95 16.40 2.07
N SER A 142 6.20 16.12 1.68
CA SER A 142 6.75 16.57 0.40
C SER A 142 6.31 15.76 -0.83
N PHE A 143 5.69 14.59 -0.66
CA PHE A 143 5.27 13.75 -1.79
C PHE A 143 3.86 13.16 -1.67
N THR A 144 3.26 13.13 -0.49
CA THR A 144 2.01 12.37 -0.30
C THR A 144 0.82 12.98 -1.03
N ASP A 145 0.82 14.29 -1.27
CA ASP A 145 -0.23 14.93 -2.08
C ASP A 145 -0.17 14.49 -3.54
N ALA A 146 1.03 14.39 -4.12
CA ALA A 146 1.24 13.85 -5.47
C ALA A 146 0.87 12.35 -5.53
N LEU A 147 1.29 11.57 -4.52
CA LEU A 147 0.89 10.17 -4.38
C LEU A 147 -0.64 10.04 -4.33
N GLN A 148 -1.35 10.85 -3.55
CA GLN A 148 -2.81 10.81 -3.47
C GLN A 148 -3.51 11.15 -4.79
N VAL A 149 -2.97 12.12 -5.54
CA VAL A 149 -3.48 12.42 -6.88
C VAL A 149 -3.35 11.20 -7.79
N HIS A 150 -2.17 10.57 -7.80
CA HIS A 150 -1.90 9.37 -8.59
C HIS A 150 -2.84 8.21 -8.21
N LEU A 151 -2.84 7.81 -6.93
CA LEU A 151 -3.61 6.67 -6.43
C LEU A 151 -5.10 6.81 -6.74
N LYS A 152 -5.63 8.04 -6.78
CA LYS A 152 -7.03 8.31 -7.14
C LYS A 152 -7.26 8.32 -8.65
N ALA A 153 -6.35 8.93 -9.42
CA ALA A 153 -6.47 9.05 -10.87
C ALA A 153 -6.48 7.67 -11.52
N GLU A 154 -5.59 6.78 -11.10
CA GLU A 154 -5.45 5.45 -11.68
C GLU A 154 -6.74 4.62 -11.57
N ILE A 155 -7.49 4.72 -10.46
CA ILE A 155 -8.79 4.03 -10.33
C ILE A 155 -9.75 4.47 -11.43
N SER A 156 -9.75 5.76 -11.78
CA SER A 156 -10.60 6.29 -12.86
C SER A 156 -10.12 5.81 -14.23
N ASP A 157 -8.81 5.78 -14.45
CA ASP A 157 -8.21 5.29 -15.70
C ASP A 157 -8.50 3.81 -15.92
N LEU A 158 -8.37 2.98 -14.89
CA LEU A 158 -8.71 1.56 -14.94
C LEU A 158 -10.20 1.32 -15.20
N LEU A 159 -11.10 2.10 -14.58
CA LEU A 159 -12.54 2.03 -14.86
C LEU A 159 -12.87 2.38 -16.32
N SER A 160 -12.09 3.28 -16.94
CA SER A 160 -12.28 3.68 -18.33
C SER A 160 -11.99 2.56 -19.34
N LEU A 161 -11.37 1.46 -18.91
CA LEU A 161 -11.01 0.31 -19.75
C LEU A 161 -12.20 -0.63 -20.06
N ASN A 162 -13.43 -0.24 -19.71
CA ASN A 162 -14.63 -1.05 -19.94
C ASN A 162 -14.97 -1.32 -21.42
N TYR A 163 -14.27 -0.65 -22.35
CA TYR A 163 -14.36 -0.92 -23.79
C TYR A 163 -13.44 -2.06 -24.26
N LEU A 164 -12.51 -2.53 -23.41
CA LEU A 164 -11.64 -3.66 -23.73
C LEU A 164 -12.36 -5.00 -23.58
N ASP A 165 -11.81 -6.03 -24.19
CA ASP A 165 -12.31 -7.40 -24.06
C ASP A 165 -12.18 -7.88 -22.59
N ASP A 166 -13.32 -8.17 -21.97
CA ASP A 166 -13.44 -8.59 -20.57
C ASP A 166 -12.52 -9.76 -20.22
N ALA A 167 -12.59 -10.84 -21.01
CA ALA A 167 -11.85 -12.07 -20.73
C ALA A 167 -10.34 -11.89 -20.85
N LYS A 168 -9.88 -11.15 -21.87
CA LYS A 168 -8.46 -10.84 -22.07
C LYS A 168 -7.92 -9.91 -21.00
N LEU A 169 -8.69 -8.90 -20.60
CA LEU A 169 -8.29 -7.98 -19.54
C LEU A 169 -8.20 -8.70 -18.18
N MET A 170 -9.16 -9.56 -17.87
CA MET A 170 -9.12 -10.43 -16.68
C MET A 170 -7.95 -11.42 -16.70
N ASP A 171 -7.58 -11.95 -17.87
CA ASP A 171 -6.40 -12.79 -18.01
C ASP A 171 -5.11 -12.02 -17.70
N ILE A 172 -4.96 -10.80 -18.23
CA ILE A 172 -3.82 -9.91 -17.91
C ILE A 172 -3.72 -9.69 -16.40
N PHE A 173 -4.82 -9.35 -15.74
CA PHE A 173 -4.85 -9.15 -14.29
C PHE A 173 -4.43 -10.41 -13.51
N LYS A 174 -4.99 -11.58 -13.83
CA LYS A 174 -4.58 -12.83 -13.17
C LYS A 174 -3.12 -13.19 -13.42
N ARG A 175 -2.58 -12.82 -14.58
CA ARG A 175 -1.15 -12.98 -14.87
C ARG A 175 -0.31 -11.99 -14.07
N SER A 176 -0.75 -10.75 -13.87
CA SER A 176 -0.03 -9.77 -13.05
C SER A 176 0.03 -10.23 -11.60
N GLU A 177 -1.06 -10.73 -11.03
CA GLU A 177 -1.08 -11.29 -9.66
C GLU A 177 -0.09 -12.44 -9.47
N LYS A 178 0.10 -13.27 -10.50
CA LYS A 178 1.06 -14.40 -10.48
C LYS A 178 2.49 -13.98 -10.80
N ALA A 179 2.66 -12.93 -11.60
CA ALA A 179 3.95 -12.40 -12.01
C ALA A 179 4.62 -11.60 -10.89
N LYS A 180 3.86 -11.18 -9.87
CA LYS A 180 4.40 -10.67 -8.61
C LYS A 180 5.46 -11.65 -8.13
N LYS A 181 6.74 -11.26 -8.29
CA LYS A 181 7.89 -12.03 -7.82
C LYS A 181 7.63 -12.35 -6.34
N PRO A 182 8.01 -13.54 -5.82
CA PRO A 182 7.97 -13.76 -4.39
C PRO A 182 8.64 -12.55 -3.75
N ALA A 183 7.91 -11.90 -2.84
CA ALA A 183 8.33 -10.65 -2.23
C ALA A 183 9.83 -10.69 -1.94
N LYS A 184 10.54 -9.60 -2.26
CA LYS A 184 11.99 -9.48 -2.05
C LYS A 184 12.39 -9.83 -0.59
N SER A 185 11.43 -9.83 0.34
CA SER A 185 11.58 -10.14 1.76
C SER A 185 10.31 -10.80 2.36
N ASP A 186 10.50 -11.72 3.31
CA ASP A 186 9.44 -12.38 4.11
C ASP A 186 8.60 -11.35 4.90
N GLU A 187 9.19 -10.19 5.13
CA GLU A 187 8.70 -9.00 5.82
C GLU A 187 7.47 -8.36 5.14
N MET A 188 7.31 -8.56 3.83
CA MET A 188 6.18 -8.01 3.07
C MET A 188 4.84 -8.58 3.48
N PHE A 189 4.80 -9.87 3.85
CA PHE A 189 3.57 -10.52 4.29
C PHE A 189 2.98 -9.90 5.56
N PRO A 190 3.70 -9.79 6.69
CA PRO A 190 3.16 -9.17 7.88
C PRO A 190 2.84 -7.69 7.68
N LEU A 191 3.65 -6.95 6.90
CA LEU A 191 3.37 -5.56 6.57
C LEU A 191 2.03 -5.42 5.84
N PHE A 192 1.87 -6.09 4.69
CA PHE A 192 0.67 -6.00 3.88
C PHE A 192 -0.57 -6.40 4.67
N PHE A 193 -0.55 -7.57 5.33
CA PHE A 193 -1.71 -8.07 6.08
C PHE A 193 -2.07 -7.20 7.28
N GLY A 194 -1.10 -6.62 7.99
CA GLY A 194 -1.38 -5.71 9.09
C GLY A 194 -1.80 -4.30 8.66
N LEU A 195 -1.82 -4.01 7.36
CA LEU A 195 -2.38 -2.80 6.77
C LEU A 195 -3.78 -3.02 6.16
N VAL A 196 -4.26 -4.27 6.10
CA VAL A 196 -5.60 -4.59 5.62
C VAL A 196 -6.62 -4.40 6.73
N ASP A 197 -7.65 -3.60 6.49
CA ASP A 197 -8.80 -3.40 7.38
C ASP A 197 -10.01 -4.17 6.84
N LYS A 198 -10.38 -5.28 7.48
CA LYS A 198 -11.52 -6.09 7.03
C LYS A 198 -12.87 -5.42 7.26
N ASP A 199 -12.94 -4.40 8.11
CA ASP A 199 -14.18 -3.68 8.39
C ASP A 199 -14.34 -2.45 7.48
N TYR A 200 -13.39 -2.21 6.57
CA TYR A 200 -13.46 -1.09 5.63
C TYR A 200 -14.74 -1.18 4.78
N GLU A 201 -15.42 -0.04 4.63
CA GLU A 201 -16.73 0.07 3.97
C GLU A 201 -17.78 -0.93 4.45
N GLY A 202 -17.77 -1.23 5.75
CA GLY A 202 -18.72 -2.17 6.36
C GLY A 202 -18.39 -3.62 6.10
N GLY A 203 -17.16 -3.92 5.70
CA GLY A 203 -16.67 -5.29 5.50
C GLY A 203 -17.25 -5.99 4.28
N ILE A 204 -17.59 -5.23 3.24
CA ILE A 204 -18.08 -5.77 1.97
C ILE A 204 -16.98 -6.49 1.17
N HIS A 205 -15.71 -6.29 1.55
CA HIS A 205 -14.54 -6.71 0.78
C HIS A 205 -14.02 -8.08 1.21
N ARG A 206 -13.73 -8.94 0.21
CA ARG A 206 -12.97 -10.19 0.42
C ARG A 206 -11.52 -10.00 -0.02
N PHE A 207 -10.79 -9.15 0.70
CA PHE A 207 -9.41 -8.78 0.40
C PHE A 207 -8.47 -9.01 1.60
N PRO A 208 -7.26 -9.56 1.40
CA PRO A 208 -6.81 -10.23 0.18
C PRO A 208 -7.51 -11.58 0.02
N ALA A 209 -7.76 -11.98 -1.23
CA ALA A 209 -8.49 -13.21 -1.57
C ALA A 209 -7.63 -14.50 -1.43
N VAL A 210 -6.94 -14.66 -0.31
CA VAL A 210 -6.06 -15.81 -0.03
C VAL A 210 -6.77 -16.91 0.77
N PRO A 211 -6.29 -18.17 0.69
CA PRO A 211 -6.75 -19.23 1.57
C PRO A 211 -6.55 -18.91 3.06
N GLY A 212 -7.48 -19.35 3.92
CA GLY A 212 -7.48 -19.04 5.35
C GLY A 212 -6.20 -19.42 6.11
N PHE A 213 -5.50 -20.47 5.68
CA PHE A 213 -4.25 -20.89 6.33
C PHE A 213 -3.10 -19.88 6.14
N VAL A 214 -3.15 -19.03 5.10
CA VAL A 214 -2.11 -18.03 4.82
C VAL A 214 -2.02 -17.05 5.98
N TYR A 215 -3.16 -16.61 6.50
CA TYR A 215 -3.23 -15.79 7.71
C TYR A 215 -2.39 -16.41 8.85
N TYR A 216 -2.61 -17.70 9.17
CA TYR A 216 -1.81 -18.40 10.20
C TYR A 216 -0.31 -18.38 9.91
N LEU A 217 0.10 -18.58 8.66
CA LEU A 217 1.52 -18.46 8.27
C LEU A 217 2.05 -17.05 8.50
N VAL A 218 1.29 -15.99 8.17
CA VAL A 218 1.69 -14.61 8.44
C VAL A 218 1.93 -14.38 9.93
N ARG A 219 0.93 -14.67 10.77
CA ARG A 219 0.99 -14.40 12.22
C ARG A 219 2.04 -15.21 12.96
N TYR A 220 2.16 -16.49 12.60
CA TYR A 220 2.95 -17.43 13.38
C TYR A 220 4.28 -17.76 12.73
N TRP A 221 4.52 -17.51 11.44
CA TRP A 221 5.82 -17.76 10.81
C TRP A 221 6.51 -16.45 10.45
N PHE A 222 5.98 -15.71 9.47
CA PHE A 222 6.63 -14.54 8.89
C PHE A 222 6.79 -13.38 9.89
N ALA A 223 5.78 -13.15 10.73
CA ALA A 223 5.81 -12.06 11.70
C ALA A 223 6.83 -12.24 12.84
N ARG A 224 7.46 -13.42 13.01
CA ARG A 224 8.34 -13.70 14.16
C ARG A 224 9.65 -12.90 14.12
N LYS A 225 10.28 -12.79 12.95
CA LYS A 225 11.65 -12.26 12.80
C LYS A 225 11.78 -10.80 13.25
N HIS A 226 10.73 -10.00 13.04
CA HIS A 226 10.65 -8.57 13.39
C HIS A 226 9.40 -8.25 14.19
N ALA A 227 9.04 -9.14 15.13
CA ALA A 227 7.78 -9.07 15.87
C ALA A 227 7.57 -7.73 16.60
N SER A 228 8.67 -7.09 17.03
CA SER A 228 8.64 -5.77 17.64
C SER A 228 8.09 -4.73 16.66
N SER A 229 8.66 -4.59 15.46
CA SER A 229 8.28 -3.58 14.46
C SER A 229 6.81 -3.67 14.03
N TRP A 230 6.20 -4.85 14.09
CA TRP A 230 4.79 -5.02 13.73
C TRP A 230 3.80 -4.39 14.72
N ARG A 231 4.28 -3.79 15.83
CA ARG A 231 3.43 -2.99 16.74
C ARG A 231 2.95 -1.67 16.13
N PHE A 232 3.63 -1.18 15.09
CA PHE A 232 3.24 0.05 14.39
C PHE A 232 2.12 -0.18 13.37
N LEU A 233 1.72 -1.44 13.14
CA LEU A 233 0.65 -1.77 12.20
C LEU A 233 -0.72 -1.39 12.78
N PRO A 234 -1.61 -0.81 11.96
CA PRO A 234 -2.94 -0.45 12.39
C PRO A 234 -3.88 -1.67 12.54
N CYS A 235 -3.61 -2.78 11.87
CA CYS A 235 -4.44 -3.97 12.01
C CYS A 235 -3.63 -5.12 12.60
N ASP A 236 -4.32 -6.06 13.25
CA ASP A 236 -3.74 -7.39 13.41
C ASP A 236 -3.67 -8.07 12.04
N PHE A 237 -2.96 -9.19 11.95
CA PHE A 237 -2.83 -9.88 10.68
C PHE A 237 -4.17 -10.47 10.18
N TRP A 238 -5.22 -10.50 11.02
CA TRP A 238 -6.57 -10.95 10.65
C TRP A 238 -7.42 -9.83 10.06
N GLY A 239 -6.89 -8.61 10.06
CA GLY A 239 -7.50 -7.40 9.54
C GLY A 239 -8.41 -6.70 10.53
N GLN A 240 -8.29 -6.99 11.84
CA GLN A 240 -9.00 -6.27 12.90
C GLN A 240 -8.21 -5.03 13.30
N ARG A 241 -8.88 -3.89 13.43
CA ARG A 241 -8.27 -2.62 13.84
C ARG A 241 -7.68 -2.70 15.25
N ARG A 242 -6.56 -2.03 15.49
CA ARG A 242 -5.84 -2.00 16.77
C ARG A 242 -5.36 -0.60 17.07
N GLU A 243 -5.44 -0.09 18.30
CA GLU A 243 -4.85 1.22 18.60
C GLU A 243 -3.37 1.32 18.16
N LEU A 244 -2.99 2.46 17.57
CA LEU A 244 -1.60 2.74 17.23
C LEU A 244 -0.76 2.80 18.51
N ALA A 245 0.43 2.21 18.46
CA ALA A 245 1.30 2.13 19.63
C ALA A 245 1.76 3.51 20.12
N PHE A 246 1.84 4.49 19.22
CA PHE A 246 2.35 5.84 19.48
C PHE A 246 1.44 6.95 18.92
N ALA A 247 0.12 6.94 19.18
CA ALA A 247 -0.80 8.01 18.77
C ALA A 247 -1.89 8.36 19.80
#